data_AF-A0A443Z1G7-F1
#
_entry.id   AF-A0A443Z1G7-F1
#
_cell.length_a   1.000
_cell.length_b   1.000
_cell.length_c   1.000
_cell.angle_alpha   90.00
_cell.angle_beta   90.00
_cell.angle_gamma   90.00
#
_symmetry.space_group_name_H-M   'P 1'
#
loop_
_entity.id
_entity.type
_entity.pdbx_description
1 polymer ?
#
loop_
_entity_poly.entity_id
_entity_poly.type
_entity_poly.pdbx_seq_one_letter_code
_entity_poly.pdbx_strand_id
1 'polypeptide(L)'
;MKHILTRFTIENMLDEVGHDIALVNLFYRISNQPEIEKPLVVPFDKLLKFIAQEDVEASRYLHKIRSSIGGYGPKHSKVLDMMNNEGFDLDPYVLIFFNSLNRDMLDQHIQHVENLSIQNSEAIADKFEELEDLVDDMKESNIKMSQFTEEVDQVLHELTLKHFPELFENGNECIEAYRSHLITTTLDFVEGIDEILNDEF
;
A
#
# COMPACT_ATOMS: atom_id res chain seq x y z
N MET A 1 -22.47 -11.99 18.86
CA MET A 1 -22.57 -10.52 18.89
C MET A 1 -22.41 -10.01 17.45
N LYS A 2 -22.93 -8.82 17.09
CA LYS A 2 -22.82 -8.28 15.73
C LYS A 2 -21.78 -7.16 15.70
N HIS A 3 -20.78 -7.29 14.84
CA HIS A 3 -19.85 -6.21 14.50
C HIS A 3 -20.47 -5.31 13.44
N ILE A 4 -20.29 -4.00 13.59
CA ILE A 4 -20.88 -2.99 12.70
C ILE A 4 -19.76 -2.02 12.34
N LEU A 5 -19.37 -1.98 11.06
CA LEU A 5 -18.49 -0.94 10.52
C LEU A 5 -19.16 0.42 10.74
N THR A 6 -18.41 1.38 11.29
CA THR A 6 -18.90 2.73 11.57
C THR A 6 -18.36 3.73 10.57
N ARG A 7 -17.07 3.61 10.23
CA ARG A 7 -16.36 4.41 9.23
C ARG A 7 -15.07 3.71 8.80
N PHE A 8 -14.45 4.19 7.75
CA PHE A 8 -13.09 3.80 7.41
C PHE A 8 -12.28 5.03 6.95
N THR A 9 -10.96 4.94 7.04
CA THR A 9 -10.03 5.86 6.39
C THR A 9 -9.02 5.06 5.58
N ILE A 10 -8.40 5.70 4.59
CA ILE A 10 -7.28 5.15 3.85
C ILE A 10 -6.12 6.12 4.02
N GLU A 11 -5.02 5.61 4.57
CA GLU A 11 -3.81 6.37 4.83
C GLU A 11 -2.68 5.80 3.98
N ASN A 12 -1.86 6.67 3.42
CA ASN A 12 -0.73 6.30 2.59
C ASN A 12 0.57 6.50 3.36
N MET A 13 1.47 5.54 3.26
CA MET A 13 2.73 5.50 3.98
C MET A 13 3.87 6.21 3.24
N LEU A 14 3.63 6.85 2.09
CA LEU A 14 4.64 7.46 1.25
C LEU A 14 5.41 8.56 2.00
N ASP A 15 4.69 9.45 2.69
CA ASP A 15 5.31 10.53 3.47
C ASP A 15 5.91 10.04 4.80
N GLU A 16 5.45 8.90 5.29
CA GLU A 16 5.86 8.35 6.58
C GLU A 16 7.07 7.42 6.48
N VAL A 17 7.16 6.59 5.44
CA VAL A 17 8.24 5.59 5.27
C VAL A 17 8.77 5.48 3.85
N GLY A 18 8.35 6.35 2.91
CA GLY A 18 8.82 6.35 1.53
C GLY A 18 8.15 5.34 0.61
N HIS A 19 7.37 4.41 1.16
CA HIS A 19 6.69 3.39 0.37
C HIS A 19 5.28 3.82 0.02
N ASP A 20 4.96 3.84 -1.27
CA ASP A 20 3.60 4.09 -1.77
C ASP A 20 2.67 2.88 -1.56
N ILE A 21 2.42 2.61 -0.28
CA ILE A 21 1.54 1.58 0.26
C ILE A 21 0.45 2.29 1.05
N ALA A 22 -0.77 1.77 0.95
CA ALA A 22 -1.94 2.34 1.58
C ALA A 22 -2.53 1.30 2.53
N LEU A 23 -3.00 1.77 3.67
CA LEU A 23 -3.62 0.99 4.71
C LEU A 23 -5.07 1.44 4.86
N VAL A 24 -5.98 0.48 4.95
CA VAL A 24 -7.40 0.73 5.19
C VAL A 24 -7.65 0.55 6.68
N ASN A 25 -8.00 1.64 7.36
CA ASN A 25 -8.31 1.67 8.77
C ASN A 25 -9.81 1.47 8.96
N LEU A 26 -10.21 0.30 9.44
CA LEU A 26 -11.60 -0.07 9.64
C LEU A 26 -12.02 0.22 11.08
N PHE A 27 -12.87 1.22 11.27
CA PHE A 27 -13.45 1.54 12.58
C PHE A 27 -14.79 0.84 12.72
N TYR A 28 -15.02 0.21 13.87
CA TYR A 28 -16.22 -0.59 14.08
C TYR A 28 -16.59 -0.69 15.55
N ARG A 29 -17.83 -1.12 15.80
CA ARG A 29 -18.38 -1.35 17.14
C ARG A 29 -19.08 -2.69 17.25
N ILE A 30 -19.30 -3.12 18.49
CA ILE A 30 -20.09 -4.32 18.80
C ILE A 30 -21.50 -3.89 19.22
N SER A 31 -22.47 -4.13 18.34
CA SER A 31 -23.89 -3.86 18.63
C SER A 31 -24.11 -2.41 19.10
N ASN A 32 -24.48 -2.20 20.38
CA ASN A 32 -24.74 -0.87 20.94
C ASN A 32 -23.57 -0.30 21.77
N GLN A 33 -22.40 -0.94 21.74
CA GLN A 33 -21.21 -0.45 22.42
C GLN A 33 -20.57 0.73 21.66
N PRO A 34 -19.70 1.51 22.31
CA PRO A 34 -18.86 2.49 21.64
C PRO A 34 -18.01 1.87 20.52
N GLU A 35 -17.53 2.72 19.61
CA GLU A 35 -16.49 2.36 18.63
C GLU A 35 -15.23 1.91 19.36
N ILE A 36 -14.57 0.88 18.83
CA ILE A 36 -13.29 0.40 19.37
C ILE A 36 -12.24 1.48 19.11
N GLU A 37 -11.44 1.78 20.14
CA GLU A 37 -10.51 2.92 20.14
C GLU A 37 -9.48 2.87 19.00
N LYS A 38 -8.98 1.67 18.69
CA LYS A 38 -8.02 1.43 17.61
C LYS A 38 -8.71 0.73 16.43
N PRO A 39 -8.51 1.20 15.19
CA PRO A 39 -9.09 0.55 14.02
C PRO A 39 -8.42 -0.79 13.73
N LEU A 40 -9.15 -1.68 13.07
CA LEU A 40 -8.51 -2.82 12.42
C LEU A 40 -7.83 -2.32 11.14
N VAL A 41 -6.50 -2.38 11.12
CA VAL A 41 -5.69 -1.97 9.97
C VAL A 41 -5.54 -3.14 8.99
N VAL A 42 -5.89 -2.93 7.73
CA VAL A 42 -5.69 -3.94 6.67
C VAL A 42 -4.96 -3.35 5.47
N PRO A 43 -4.06 -4.10 4.80
CA PRO A 43 -3.42 -3.62 3.59
C PRO A 43 -4.43 -3.36 2.46
N PHE A 44 -4.27 -2.26 1.73
CA PHE A 44 -5.14 -1.92 0.60
C PHE A 44 -5.16 -3.01 -0.49
N ASP A 45 -4.02 -3.66 -0.74
CA ASP A 45 -3.94 -4.83 -1.65
C ASP A 45 -4.90 -5.96 -1.29
N LYS A 46 -5.19 -6.14 0.01
CA LYS A 46 -6.13 -7.16 0.46
C LYS A 46 -7.56 -6.79 0.05
N LEU A 47 -7.91 -5.51 0.12
CA LEU A 47 -9.19 -5.00 -0.39
C LEU A 47 -9.25 -5.13 -1.91
N LEU A 48 -8.21 -4.76 -2.64
CA LEU A 48 -8.16 -4.90 -4.10
C LEU A 48 -8.32 -6.37 -4.54
N LYS A 49 -7.63 -7.30 -3.87
CA LYS A 49 -7.78 -8.75 -4.11
C LYS A 49 -9.20 -9.24 -3.83
N PHE A 50 -9.85 -8.71 -2.80
CA PHE A 50 -11.24 -9.02 -2.50
C PHE A 50 -12.19 -8.50 -3.58
N ILE A 51 -12.04 -7.23 -4.01
CA ILE A 51 -12.83 -6.65 -5.11
C ILE A 51 -12.67 -7.50 -6.37
N ALA A 52 -11.45 -7.97 -6.65
CA ALA A 52 -11.19 -8.84 -7.80
C ALA A 52 -11.95 -10.17 -7.78
N GLN A 53 -12.33 -10.66 -6.60
CA GLN A 53 -13.09 -11.89 -6.43
C GLN A 53 -14.60 -11.66 -6.47
N GLU A 54 -15.07 -10.52 -5.95
CA GLU A 54 -16.50 -10.21 -5.85
C GLU A 54 -17.08 -9.53 -7.11
N ASP A 55 -16.29 -8.70 -7.79
CA ASP A 55 -16.76 -7.88 -8.91
C ASP A 55 -15.71 -7.80 -10.03
N VAL A 56 -15.98 -8.56 -11.09
CA VAL A 56 -15.09 -8.67 -12.26
C VAL A 56 -14.97 -7.35 -13.02
N GLU A 57 -16.02 -6.53 -13.09
CA GLU A 57 -15.96 -5.25 -13.83
C GLU A 57 -15.15 -4.22 -13.04
N ALA A 58 -15.38 -4.13 -11.73
CA ALA A 58 -14.56 -3.30 -10.85
C ALA A 58 -13.09 -3.75 -10.85
N SER A 59 -12.84 -5.06 -10.88
CA SER A 59 -11.50 -5.62 -11.04
C SER A 59 -10.80 -5.15 -12.31
N ARG A 60 -11.49 -5.25 -13.46
CA ARG A 60 -10.93 -4.80 -14.75
C ARG A 60 -10.65 -3.30 -14.74
N TYR A 61 -11.53 -2.52 -14.11
CA TYR A 61 -11.35 -1.08 -13.95
C TYR A 61 -10.09 -0.76 -13.13
N LEU A 62 -9.95 -1.35 -11.94
CA LEU A 62 -8.78 -1.16 -11.06
C LEU A 62 -7.48 -1.63 -11.73
N HIS A 63 -7.52 -2.74 -12.47
CA HIS A 63 -6.39 -3.22 -13.24
C HIS A 63 -6.02 -2.26 -14.38
N LYS A 64 -7.01 -1.67 -15.06
CA LYS A 64 -6.79 -0.64 -16.08
C LYS A 64 -6.13 0.62 -15.49
N ILE A 65 -6.60 1.10 -14.33
CA ILE A 65 -5.95 2.20 -13.61
C ILE A 65 -4.49 1.85 -13.34
N ARG A 66 -4.23 0.74 -12.66
CA ARG A 66 -2.85 0.40 -12.25
C ARG A 66 -1.93 0.19 -13.44
N SER A 67 -2.41 -0.42 -14.51
CA SER A 67 -1.63 -0.66 -15.74
C SER A 67 -1.40 0.60 -16.58
N SER A 68 -2.18 1.67 -16.37
CA SER A 68 -1.98 2.97 -17.00
C SER A 68 -0.95 3.85 -16.28
N ILE A 69 -0.51 3.45 -15.08
CA ILE A 69 0.45 4.18 -14.25
C ILE A 69 1.86 3.56 -14.40
N GLY A 70 2.81 4.30 -14.98
CA GLY A 70 4.26 3.99 -15.04
C GLY A 70 4.95 4.16 -13.66
N GLY A 71 6.12 3.53 -13.45
CA GLY A 71 6.84 3.54 -12.16
C GLY A 71 7.02 2.16 -11.48
N TYR A 72 7.81 2.13 -10.41
CA TYR A 72 8.00 0.97 -9.54
C TYR A 72 6.93 0.87 -8.42
N GLY A 73 6.75 -0.32 -7.82
CA GLY A 73 5.97 -0.52 -6.58
C GLY A 73 4.44 -0.56 -6.71
N PRO A 74 3.69 -0.55 -5.59
CA PRO A 74 2.23 -0.71 -5.58
C PRO A 74 1.48 0.51 -6.11
N LYS A 75 1.99 1.72 -5.85
CA LYS A 75 1.48 3.01 -6.34
C LYS A 75 0.08 3.36 -5.86
N HIS A 76 -0.21 3.03 -4.61
CA HIS A 76 -1.56 3.15 -4.10
C HIS A 76 -2.08 4.58 -4.10
N SER A 77 -1.22 5.58 -3.87
CA SER A 77 -1.57 7.00 -3.94
C SER A 77 -2.17 7.37 -5.30
N LYS A 78 -1.44 7.08 -6.39
CA LYS A 78 -1.86 7.35 -7.76
C LYS A 78 -3.12 6.57 -8.16
N VAL A 79 -3.24 5.32 -7.70
CA VAL A 79 -4.45 4.51 -7.93
C VAL A 79 -5.66 5.13 -7.24
N LEU A 80 -5.53 5.51 -5.96
CA LEU A 80 -6.59 6.15 -5.18
C LEU A 80 -6.99 7.50 -5.77
N ASP A 81 -6.02 8.31 -6.22
CA ASP A 81 -6.28 9.59 -6.88
C ASP A 81 -7.09 9.41 -8.16
N MET A 82 -6.75 8.44 -9.00
CA MET A 82 -7.53 8.14 -10.21
C MET A 82 -8.94 7.67 -9.88
N MET A 83 -9.10 6.77 -8.90
CA MET A 83 -10.40 6.31 -8.44
C MET A 83 -11.28 7.50 -7.98
N ASN A 84 -10.72 8.39 -7.17
CA ASN A 84 -11.42 9.58 -6.68
C ASN A 84 -11.80 10.54 -7.82
N ASN A 85 -10.86 10.82 -8.73
CA ASN A 85 -11.09 11.72 -9.86
C ASN A 85 -12.14 11.22 -10.84
N GLU A 86 -12.23 9.90 -11.02
CA GLU A 86 -13.21 9.25 -11.89
C GLU A 86 -14.53 8.91 -11.17
N GLY A 87 -14.63 9.20 -9.87
CA GLY A 87 -15.84 9.00 -9.08
C GLY A 87 -16.14 7.52 -8.76
N PHE A 88 -15.11 6.67 -8.67
CA PHE A 88 -15.26 5.29 -8.24
C PHE A 88 -15.58 5.24 -6.73
N ASP A 89 -16.76 4.72 -6.40
CA ASP A 89 -17.22 4.60 -5.01
C ASP A 89 -16.70 3.32 -4.35
N LEU A 90 -15.81 3.49 -3.36
CA LEU A 90 -15.18 2.39 -2.64
C LEU A 90 -15.99 1.93 -1.42
N ASP A 91 -16.91 2.75 -0.91
CA ASP A 91 -17.67 2.50 0.32
C ASP A 91 -18.41 1.14 0.30
N PRO A 92 -19.10 0.75 -0.80
CA PRO A 92 -19.81 -0.53 -0.85
C PRO A 92 -18.85 -1.71 -0.71
N TYR A 93 -17.68 -1.64 -1.35
CA TYR A 93 -16.69 -2.72 -1.33
C TYR A 93 -16.05 -2.88 0.04
N VAL A 94 -15.75 -1.77 0.72
CA VAL A 94 -15.22 -1.80 2.10
C VAL A 94 -16.24 -2.41 3.05
N LEU A 95 -17.52 -2.05 2.91
CA LEU A 95 -18.59 -2.60 3.74
C LEU A 95 -18.76 -4.11 3.53
N ILE A 96 -18.79 -4.58 2.29
CA ILE A 96 -18.90 -6.01 1.98
C ILE A 96 -17.64 -6.75 2.46
N PHE A 97 -16.45 -6.18 2.23
CA PHE A 97 -15.19 -6.71 2.74
C PHE A 97 -15.21 -6.88 4.25
N PHE A 98 -15.61 -5.85 5.01
CA PHE A 98 -15.73 -5.93 6.47
C PHE A 98 -16.68 -7.04 6.90
N ASN A 99 -17.84 -7.16 6.24
CA ASN A 99 -18.81 -8.20 6.55
C ASN A 99 -18.33 -9.62 6.19
N SER A 100 -17.34 -9.74 5.31
CA SER A 100 -16.69 -11.01 4.93
C SER A 100 -15.60 -11.45 5.92
N LEU A 101 -15.11 -10.54 6.78
CA LEU A 101 -14.06 -10.86 7.75
C LEU A 101 -14.52 -11.93 8.75
N ASN A 102 -13.61 -12.83 9.09
CA ASN A 102 -13.86 -13.85 10.10
C ASN A 102 -14.12 -13.17 11.46
N ARG A 103 -15.21 -13.55 12.13
CA ARG A 103 -15.54 -13.04 13.48
C ARG A 103 -14.45 -13.34 14.50
N ASP A 104 -13.78 -14.48 14.40
CA ASP A 104 -12.69 -14.83 15.31
C ASP A 104 -11.54 -13.82 15.21
N MET A 105 -11.26 -13.30 14.01
CA MET A 105 -10.26 -12.24 13.81
C MET A 105 -10.72 -10.93 14.45
N LEU A 106 -11.99 -10.56 14.30
CA LEU A 106 -12.53 -9.33 14.90
C LEU A 106 -12.52 -9.39 16.43
N ASP A 107 -12.86 -10.56 17.00
CA ASP A 107 -12.83 -10.81 18.44
C ASP A 107 -11.38 -10.83 18.98
N GLN A 108 -10.43 -11.42 18.25
CA GLN A 108 -9.00 -11.36 18.59
C GLN A 108 -8.45 -9.93 18.57
N HIS A 109 -8.85 -9.13 17.58
CA HIS A 109 -8.47 -7.73 17.51
C HIS A 109 -8.98 -6.94 18.73
N ILE A 110 -10.24 -7.15 19.14
CA ILE A 110 -10.79 -6.53 20.34
C ILE A 110 -9.97 -6.90 21.58
N GLN A 111 -9.68 -8.19 21.78
CA GLN A 111 -8.87 -8.65 22.91
C GLN A 111 -7.47 -8.02 22.88
N HIS A 112 -6.87 -7.88 21.70
CA HIS A 112 -5.57 -7.24 21.56
C HIS A 112 -5.62 -5.76 21.98
N VAL A 113 -6.62 -5.00 21.52
CA VAL A 113 -6.80 -3.59 21.89
C VAL A 113 -7.03 -3.45 23.40
N GLU A 114 -7.89 -4.28 24.00
CA GLU A 114 -8.14 -4.27 25.44
C GLU A 114 -6.86 -4.58 26.25
N ASN A 115 -6.07 -5.55 25.79
CA ASN A 115 -4.81 -5.91 26.44
C ASN A 115 -3.76 -4.79 26.34
N LEU A 116 -3.68 -4.09 25.20
CA LEU A 116 -2.79 -2.93 25.04
C LEU A 116 -3.16 -1.81 26.03
N SER A 117 -4.46 -1.51 26.20
CA SER A 117 -4.92 -0.51 27.18
C SER A 117 -4.58 -0.88 28.63
N ILE A 118 -4.45 -2.17 28.94
CA ILE A 118 -4.13 -2.68 30.29
C ILE A 118 -2.61 -2.77 30.51
N GLN A 119 -1.83 -3.02 29.46
CA GLN A 119 -0.39 -3.26 29.51
C GLN A 119 0.48 -2.02 29.26
N ASN A 120 -0.06 -0.79 29.38
CA ASN A 120 0.72 0.45 29.35
C ASN A 120 1.74 0.51 30.52
N SER A 121 2.82 -0.25 30.39
CA SER A 121 4.01 -0.18 31.23
C SER A 121 4.96 0.84 30.60
N GLU A 122 5.62 1.65 31.42
CA GLU A 122 6.66 2.60 30.99
C GLU A 122 7.68 1.93 30.05
N ALA A 123 8.04 0.66 30.32
CA ALA A 123 8.96 -0.11 29.48
C ALA A 123 8.46 -0.43 28.05
N ILE A 124 7.14 -0.41 27.80
CA ILE A 124 6.60 -0.54 26.43
C ILE A 124 6.62 0.82 25.74
N ALA A 125 6.31 1.90 26.46
CA ALA A 125 6.41 3.26 25.92
C ALA A 125 7.86 3.58 25.52
N ASP A 126 8.83 3.29 26.39
CA ASP A 126 10.26 3.51 26.14
C ASP A 126 10.73 2.72 24.89
N LYS A 127 10.26 1.47 24.71
CA LYS A 127 10.59 0.67 23.52
C LYS A 127 9.92 1.16 22.24
N PHE A 128 8.73 1.75 22.35
CA PHE A 128 8.08 2.37 21.21
C PHE A 128 8.83 3.63 20.79
N GLU A 129 9.30 4.43 21.74
CA GLU A 129 10.14 5.60 21.48
C GLU A 129 11.47 5.20 20.82
N GLU A 130 12.15 4.17 21.32
CA GLU A 130 13.36 3.61 20.67
C GLU A 130 13.10 3.12 19.22
N LEU A 131 11.92 2.56 18.96
CA LEU A 131 11.53 2.14 17.62
C LEU A 131 11.19 3.33 16.73
N GLU A 132 10.53 4.36 17.26
CA GLU A 132 10.25 5.61 16.54
C GLU A 132 11.56 6.29 16.13
N ASP A 133 12.53 6.39 17.02
CA ASP A 133 13.86 6.97 16.72
C ASP A 133 14.59 6.18 15.62
N LEU A 134 14.58 4.84 15.70
CA LEU A 134 15.18 3.99 14.66
C LEU A 134 14.48 4.15 13.31
N VAL A 135 13.15 4.26 13.32
CA VAL A 135 12.35 4.48 12.11
C VAL A 135 12.67 5.85 11.52
N ASP A 136 12.78 6.89 12.34
CA ASP A 136 13.09 8.25 11.89
C ASP A 136 14.49 8.35 11.27
N ASP A 137 15.49 7.68 11.84
CA ASP A 137 16.85 7.61 11.27
C ASP A 137 16.85 6.95 9.87
N MET A 138 16.02 5.93 9.67
CA MET A 138 15.91 5.23 8.38
C MET A 138 14.94 5.90 7.41
N LYS A 139 14.01 6.72 7.89
CA LYS A 139 12.89 7.29 7.13
C LYS A 139 13.36 8.15 5.98
N GLU A 140 14.26 9.11 6.23
CA GLU A 140 14.74 10.00 5.17
C GLU A 140 15.47 9.23 4.08
N SER A 141 16.30 8.25 4.47
CA SER A 141 17.00 7.37 3.53
C SER A 141 16.03 6.55 2.68
N ASN A 142 15.01 5.95 3.30
CA ASN A 142 13.99 5.15 2.62
C ASN A 142 13.14 5.99 1.66
N ILE A 143 12.74 7.20 2.07
CA ILE A 143 12.01 8.15 1.21
C ILE A 143 12.86 8.49 0.00
N LYS A 144 14.12 8.89 0.23
CA LYS A 144 15.04 9.27 -0.84
C LYS A 144 15.29 8.11 -1.80
N MET A 145 15.51 6.90 -1.29
CA MET A 145 15.79 5.73 -2.13
C MET A 145 14.56 5.29 -2.92
N SER A 146 13.37 5.39 -2.32
CA SER A 146 12.10 5.08 -3.01
C SER A 146 11.81 6.08 -4.13
N GLN A 147 12.00 7.38 -3.88
CA GLN A 147 11.88 8.43 -4.90
C GLN A 147 12.89 8.21 -6.04
N PHE A 148 14.15 7.94 -5.69
CA PHE A 148 15.19 7.66 -6.68
C PHE A 148 14.83 6.44 -7.55
N THR A 149 14.38 5.35 -6.95
CA THR A 149 13.93 4.14 -7.66
C THR A 149 12.80 4.47 -8.64
N GLU A 150 11.81 5.26 -8.23
CA GLU A 150 10.69 5.66 -9.08
C GLU A 150 11.14 6.55 -10.25
N GLU A 151 12.02 7.51 -10.01
CA GLU A 151 12.56 8.39 -11.05
C GLU A 151 13.40 7.62 -12.07
N VAL A 152 14.22 6.66 -11.64
CA VAL A 152 15.00 5.79 -12.54
C VAL A 152 14.07 4.97 -13.44
N ASP A 153 13.06 4.30 -12.86
CA ASP A 153 12.08 3.52 -13.62
C ASP A 153 11.37 4.39 -14.68
N GLN A 154 10.91 5.58 -14.27
CA GLN A 154 10.20 6.51 -15.14
C GLN A 154 11.09 7.04 -16.28
N VAL A 155 12.33 7.44 -15.99
CA VAL A 155 13.26 7.96 -17.01
C VAL A 155 13.64 6.87 -18.00
N LEU A 156 13.95 5.67 -17.52
CA LEU A 156 14.19 4.52 -18.40
C LEU A 156 12.96 4.22 -19.26
N HIS A 157 11.75 4.35 -18.71
CA HIS A 157 10.52 4.16 -19.47
C HIS A 157 10.35 5.17 -20.60
N GLU A 158 10.47 6.47 -20.30
CA GLU A 158 10.34 7.54 -21.28
C GLU A 158 11.41 7.46 -22.38
N LEU A 159 12.66 7.15 -22.01
CA LEU A 159 13.73 6.95 -22.98
C LEU A 159 13.46 5.74 -23.88
N THR A 160 12.97 4.63 -23.31
CA THR A 160 12.63 3.44 -24.10
C THR A 160 11.51 3.76 -25.09
N LEU A 161 10.44 4.42 -24.66
CA LEU A 161 9.33 4.83 -25.52
C LEU A 161 9.79 5.74 -26.66
N LYS A 162 10.70 6.68 -26.37
CA LYS A 162 11.23 7.62 -27.36
C LYS A 162 12.10 6.95 -28.42
N HIS A 163 12.93 5.99 -28.02
CA HIS A 163 13.94 5.38 -28.90
C HIS A 163 13.53 4.06 -29.52
N PHE A 164 12.60 3.33 -28.90
CA PHE A 164 12.10 2.02 -29.33
C PHE A 164 10.56 1.94 -29.22
N PRO A 165 9.82 2.85 -29.87
CA PRO A 165 8.36 2.87 -29.80
C PRO A 165 7.71 1.56 -30.27
N GLU A 166 8.38 0.81 -31.16
CA GLU A 166 7.90 -0.47 -31.68
C GLU A 166 7.67 -1.53 -30.58
N LEU A 167 8.35 -1.44 -29.44
CA LEU A 167 8.12 -2.32 -28.28
C LEU A 167 6.68 -2.21 -27.75
N PHE A 168 6.07 -1.04 -27.91
CA PHE A 168 4.72 -0.74 -27.45
C PHE A 168 3.66 -0.97 -28.53
N GLU A 169 4.08 -1.21 -29.77
CA GLU A 169 3.20 -1.49 -30.91
C GLU A 169 3.03 -3.00 -31.15
N ASN A 170 3.96 -3.82 -30.66
CA ASN A 170 4.03 -5.27 -30.89
C ASN A 170 3.13 -6.13 -29.96
N GLY A 171 2.15 -5.50 -29.30
CA GLY A 171 1.14 -6.19 -28.50
C GLY A 171 1.55 -6.50 -27.05
N ASN A 172 0.59 -7.02 -26.28
CA ASN A 172 0.69 -7.11 -24.82
C ASN A 172 1.85 -7.98 -24.31
N GLU A 173 2.20 -9.08 -24.99
CA GLU A 173 3.30 -9.93 -24.57
C GLU A 173 4.65 -9.19 -24.57
N CYS A 174 4.87 -8.33 -25.56
CA CYS A 174 6.09 -7.52 -25.66
C CYS A 174 6.15 -6.46 -24.55
N ILE A 175 5.01 -5.81 -24.27
CA ILE A 175 4.88 -4.80 -23.21
C ILE A 175 5.14 -5.43 -21.83
N GLU A 176 4.59 -6.62 -21.56
CA GLU A 176 4.78 -7.29 -20.27
C GLU A 176 6.21 -7.81 -20.08
N ALA A 177 6.84 -8.31 -21.14
CA ALA A 177 8.25 -8.68 -21.12
C ALA A 177 9.15 -7.46 -20.85
N TYR A 178 8.87 -6.34 -21.53
CA TYR A 178 9.55 -5.07 -21.29
C TYR A 178 9.40 -4.57 -19.85
N ARG A 179 8.17 -4.55 -19.32
CA ARG A 179 7.90 -4.13 -17.93
C ARG A 179 8.66 -4.97 -16.92
N SER A 180 8.67 -6.29 -17.12
CA SER A 180 9.41 -7.21 -16.27
C SER A 180 10.91 -6.91 -16.28
N HIS A 181 11.48 -6.64 -17.46
CA HIS A 181 12.89 -6.31 -17.60
C HIS A 181 13.25 -4.95 -16.98
N LEU A 182 12.41 -3.94 -17.18
CA LEU A 182 12.57 -2.60 -16.61
C LEU A 182 12.62 -2.65 -15.08
N ILE A 183 11.71 -3.40 -14.46
CA ILE A 183 11.66 -3.55 -13.00
C ILE A 183 12.95 -4.16 -12.48
N THR A 184 13.42 -5.27 -13.06
CA THR A 184 14.66 -5.91 -12.65
C THR A 184 15.86 -4.97 -12.82
N THR A 185 15.97 -4.32 -13.98
CA THR A 185 17.10 -3.41 -14.26
C THR A 185 17.13 -2.22 -13.31
N THR A 186 15.96 -1.65 -12.99
CA THR A 186 15.87 -0.55 -12.04
C THR A 186 16.29 -1.00 -10.65
N LEU A 187 15.81 -2.16 -10.18
CA LEU A 187 16.18 -2.69 -8.88
C LEU A 187 17.67 -3.00 -8.77
N ASP A 188 18.25 -3.68 -9.76
CA ASP A 188 19.68 -4.01 -9.78
C ASP A 188 20.54 -2.73 -9.76
N PHE A 189 20.13 -1.69 -10.50
CA PHE A 189 20.84 -0.42 -10.51
C PHE A 189 20.75 0.31 -9.17
N VAL A 190 19.58 0.33 -8.55
CA VAL A 190 19.36 0.95 -7.23
C VAL A 190 20.14 0.21 -6.14
N GLU A 191 20.13 -1.12 -6.15
CA GLU A 191 20.91 -1.94 -5.22
C GLU A 191 22.41 -1.64 -5.34
N GLY A 192 22.94 -1.54 -6.56
CA GLY A 192 24.34 -1.15 -6.77
C GLY A 192 24.67 0.27 -6.27
N ILE A 193 23.74 1.21 -6.32
CA ILE A 193 23.93 2.54 -5.73
C ILE A 193 23.93 2.47 -4.20
N ASP A 194 23.04 1.69 -3.61
CA ASP A 194 22.97 1.50 -2.16
C ASP A 194 24.25 0.84 -1.63
N GLU A 195 24.75 -0.19 -2.31
CA GLU A 195 26.04 -0.82 -2.00
C GLU A 195 27.19 0.20 -2.01
N ILE A 196 27.26 1.07 -3.04
CA ILE A 196 28.30 2.11 -3.14
C ILE A 196 28.22 3.12 -1.98
N LEU A 197 27.02 3.45 -1.51
CA LEU A 197 26.80 4.42 -0.44
C LEU A 197 27.07 3.83 0.94
N ASN A 198 26.86 2.52 1.12
CA ASN A 198 26.97 1.82 2.40
C ASN A 198 28.26 1.01 2.56
N ASP A 199 29.04 0.81 1.49
CA ASP A 199 30.40 0.29 1.60
C ASP A 199 31.30 1.34 2.28
N GLU A 200 31.78 1.01 3.48
CA GLU A 200 32.81 1.80 4.17
C GLU A 200 34.12 1.77 3.35
N PHE A 201 34.43 2.88 2.68
CA PHE A 201 35.77 3.15 2.12
C PHE A 201 36.75 3.68 3.18
#